data_AF-A0A1I6HAG2-F1
#
_entry.id   AF-A0A1I6HAG2-F1
#
_cell.length_a   1.000
_cell.length_b   1.000
_cell.length_c   1.000
_cell.angle_alpha   90.00
_cell.angle_beta   90.00
_cell.angle_gamma   90.00
#
_symmetry.space_group_name_H-M   'P 1'
#
loop_
_entity.id
_entity.type
_entity.pdbx_description
1 polymer ?
#
loop_
_entity_poly.entity_id
_entity_poly.type
_entity_poly.pdbx_seq_one_letter_code
_entity_poly.pdbx_strand_id
1 'polypeptide(L)' 'MQNNSVIGLDLAKTSFAVVELGVGGDVKHRKTFGGKPDSGRA' A
#
# COMPACT_ATOMS: atom_id res chain seq x y z
N MET A 1 -6.68 -10.19 -23.35
CA MET A 1 -6.23 -10.75 -22.05
C MET A 1 -6.82 -9.85 -20.97
N GLN A 2 -7.60 -10.39 -20.02
CA GLN A 2 -8.16 -9.58 -18.92
C GLN A 2 -7.02 -9.24 -17.96
N ASN A 3 -6.84 -7.94 -17.66
CA ASN A 3 -5.90 -7.48 -16.66
C ASN A 3 -6.51 -7.70 -15.28
N ASN A 4 -6.40 -8.93 -14.76
CA ASN A 4 -6.79 -9.21 -13.39
C ASN A 4 -5.75 -8.59 -12.45
N SER A 5 -6.19 -7.64 -11.64
CA SER A 5 -5.44 -7.13 -10.49
C SER A 5 -6.29 -7.26 -9.23
N VAL A 6 -5.61 -7.38 -8.09
CA VAL A 6 -6.24 -7.49 -6.77
C VAL A 6 -5.88 -6.23 -5.98
N ILE A 7 -6.87 -5.62 -5.34
CA ILE A 7 -6.64 -4.50 -4.41
C ILE A 7 -6.57 -5.05 -2.99
N GLY A 8 -5.40 -4.90 -2.38
CA GLY A 8 -5.14 -5.20 -0.97
C GLY A 8 -5.16 -3.93 -0.12
N LEU A 9 -5.58 -4.09 1.14
CA LEU A 9 -5.53 -3.05 2.16
C LEU A 9 -4.65 -3.53 3.31
N ASP A 10 -3.56 -2.81 3.56
CA ASP A 10 -2.63 -3.03 4.67
C ASP A 10 -2.92 -1.99 5.76
N LEU A 11 -3.30 -2.43 6.95
CA LEU A 11 -3.76 -1.60 8.05
C LEU A 11 -2.72 -1.57 9.18
N ALA A 12 -2.25 -0.38 9.52
CA ALA A 12 -1.44 -0.12 10.70
C ALA A 12 -2.19 0.79 11.68
N LYS A 13 -1.65 0.96 12.90
CA LYS A 13 -2.33 1.70 13.98
C LYS A 13 -2.68 3.15 13.62
N THR A 14 -1.83 3.82 12.85
CA THR A 14 -1.96 5.26 12.53
C THR A 14 -1.86 5.53 11.02
N SER A 15 -1.84 4.48 10.21
CA SER A 15 -1.67 4.56 8.76
C SER A 15 -2.31 3.36 8.10
N PHE A 16 -2.59 3.49 6.81
CA PHE A 16 -2.99 2.37 5.97
C PHE A 16 -2.34 2.52 4.60
N ALA A 17 -2.13 1.40 3.90
CA ALA A 17 -1.68 1.41 2.53
C ALA A 17 -2.67 0.66 1.63
N VAL A 18 -2.96 1.26 0.48
CA VAL A 18 -3.67 0.62 -0.62
C VAL A 18 -2.61 0.03 -1.54
N VAL A 19 -2.72 -1.25 -1.84
CA VAL A 19 -1.76 -1.99 -2.67
C VAL A 19 -2.50 -2.65 -3.83
N GLU A 20 -2.05 -2.41 -5.06
CA GLU A 20 -2.51 -3.17 -6.23
C GLU A 20 -1.51 -4.29 -6.52
N LEU A 21 -2.02 -5.52 -6.58
CA LEU A 21 -1.26 -6.73 -6.86
C LEU A 21 -1.57 -7.24 -8.28
N GLY A 22 -0.53 -7.58 -9.02
CA GLY A 22 -0.58 -8.29 -10.28
C GLY A 22 -0.87 -9.78 -10.14
N VAL A 23 -0.96 -10.45 -11.29
CA VAL A 23 -1.12 -11.90 -11.37
C VAL A 23 0.18 -12.55 -10.95
N GLY A 24 0.20 -13.15 -9.76
CA GLY A 24 1.40 -13.73 -9.13
C GLY A 24 1.77 -13.07 -7.80
N GLY A 25 1.05 -12.03 -7.39
CA GLY A 25 1.27 -11.35 -6.10
C GLY A 25 2.36 -10.27 -6.13
N ASP A 26 2.85 -9.91 -7.33
CA ASP A 26 3.72 -8.76 -7.55
C ASP A 26 3.01 -7.45 -7.22
N VAL A 27 3.68 -6.52 -6.53
CA VAL A 27 3.13 -5.19 -6.25
C VAL A 27 3.29 -4.31 -7.47
N LYS A 28 2.17 -3.90 -8.06
CA LYS A 28 2.13 -2.95 -9.19
C LYS A 28 2.05 -1.51 -8.73
N HIS A 29 1.26 -1.26 -7.68
CA HIS A 29 1.09 0.08 -7.11
C HIS A 29 0.95 -0.01 -5.59
N ARG A 30 1.51 0.98 -4.88
CA ARG A 30 1.31 1.13 -3.43
C ARG A 30 1.19 2.60 -3.08
N LYS A 31 0.15 2.95 -2.33
CA LYS A 31 -0.01 4.29 -1.78
C LYS A 31 -0.35 4.20 -0.30
N THR A 32 0.51 4.82 0.52
CA THR A 32 0.35 4.88 1.97
C THR A 32 -0.29 6.20 2.37
N PHE A 33 -1.23 6.12 3.31
CA PHE A 33 -1.97 7.25 3.85
C PHE A 33 -1.84 7.24 5.37
N GLY A 34 -1.58 8.41 5.96
CA GLY A 34 -1.28 8.52 7.38
C GLY A 34 0.13 8.06 7.73
N GLY A 35 0.41 8.01 9.04
CA GLY A 35 1.76 8.00 9.56
C GLY A 35 2.20 9.44 9.80
N LYS A 36 2.62 9.73 11.02
CA LYS A 36 3.38 10.94 11.28
C LYS A 36 4.59 10.87 10.33
N PRO A 37 4.96 11.92 9.58
CA PRO A 37 6.34 11.97 9.11
C PRO A 37 7.18 11.74 10.36
N ASP A 38 8.17 10.84 10.29
CA ASP A 38 9.25 10.84 11.26
C ASP A 38 9.92 12.20 11.12
N SER A 39 9.36 13.22 11.76
CA SER A 39 10.03 14.46 12.06
C SER A 39 11.15 14.00 12.98
N GLY A 40 12.29 13.71 12.36
CA GLY A 40 13.51 13.36 13.03
C GLY A 40 13.63 14.21 14.28
N ARG A 41 13.77 13.52 15.40
CA ARG A 41 14.22 14.04 16.67
C ARG A 41 15.29 15.12 16.41
N ALA A 42 14.90 16.38 16.57
CA ALA A 42 15.82 17.50 16.71
C ALA A 42 16.36 17.55 18.14
#